data_AF-K7GC06-F1
#
_entry.id   AF-K7GC06-F1
#
_cell.length_a   1.000
_cell.length_b   1.000
_cell.length_c   1.000
_cell.angle_alpha   90.00
_cell.angle_beta   90.00
_cell.angle_gamma   90.00
#
_symmetry.space_group_name_H-M   'P 1'
#
loop_
_entity.id
_entity.type
_entity.pdbx_description
1 polymer ?
#
loop_
_entity_poly.entity_id
_entity_poly.type
_entity_poly.pdbx_seq_one_letter_code
_entity_poly.pdbx_strand_id
1 'polypeptide(L)'
;STTEPLIVFECKVTLGNICSHQSRNRNKREAFQETSQGYQHIWILPVTWWYDSAYHFRVAAPDLADCSTDPNYAGIFFTDYYFYFYRHCN
;
A
#
# COMPACT_ATOMS: atom_id res chain seq x y z
N SER A 1 -16.97 -20.43 -13.34
CA SER A 1 -16.25 -19.19 -13.65
C SER A 1 -14.99 -19.14 -12.82
N THR A 2 -13.81 -19.17 -13.44
CA THR A 2 -12.53 -18.91 -12.78
C THR A 2 -12.19 -17.45 -13.08
N THR A 3 -12.39 -16.57 -12.11
CA THR A 3 -11.88 -15.20 -12.16
C THR A 3 -10.36 -15.27 -12.30
N GLU A 4 -9.74 -14.50 -13.17
CA GLU A 4 -8.27 -14.50 -13.25
C GLU A 4 -7.66 -13.99 -11.93
N PRO A 5 -6.51 -14.55 -11.48
CA PRO A 5 -5.83 -14.07 -10.29
C PRO A 5 -5.29 -12.66 -10.54
N LEU A 6 -5.62 -11.73 -9.65
CA LEU A 6 -5.20 -10.34 -9.75
C LEU A 6 -3.82 -10.15 -9.10
N ILE A 7 -3.14 -9.09 -9.49
CA ILE A 7 -1.91 -8.60 -8.86
C ILE A 7 -2.27 -7.33 -8.08
N VAL A 8 -1.83 -7.28 -6.82
CA VAL A 8 -1.91 -6.09 -5.97
C VAL A 8 -0.51 -5.53 -5.80
N PHE A 9 -0.33 -4.28 -6.17
CA PHE A 9 0.91 -3.53 -6.04
C PHE A 9 0.79 -2.50 -4.92
N GLU A 10 1.82 -2.33 -4.08
CA GLU A 10 1.93 -1.21 -3.15
C GLU A 10 2.71 -0.08 -3.81
N CYS A 11 1.97 0.87 -4.37
CA CYS A 11 2.55 1.91 -5.20
C CYS A 11 3.12 3.08 -4.42
N LYS A 12 2.57 3.34 -3.22
CA LYS A 12 3.06 4.42 -2.38
C LYS A 12 2.77 4.16 -0.91
N VAL A 13 3.79 4.40 -0.09
CA VAL A 13 3.67 4.51 1.36
C VAL A 13 4.05 5.91 1.77
N THR A 14 3.16 6.57 2.50
CA THR A 14 3.40 7.89 3.10
C THR A 14 3.32 7.73 4.60
N LEU A 15 4.44 7.90 5.30
CA LEU A 15 4.51 7.87 6.75
C LEU A 15 4.67 9.31 7.22
N GLY A 16 3.70 9.79 8.01
CA GLY A 16 3.65 11.16 8.48
C GLY A 16 4.41 11.36 9.79
N ASN A 17 3.82 12.10 10.72
CA ASN A 17 4.48 12.42 11.98
C ASN A 17 4.49 11.23 12.94
N ILE A 18 5.52 11.10 13.77
CA ILE A 18 5.62 10.03 14.78
C ILE A 18 4.91 10.50 16.05
N CYS A 19 4.17 9.62 16.71
CA CYS A 19 3.75 9.88 18.09
C CYS A 19 4.97 9.71 19.02
N SER A 20 5.46 10.83 19.53
CA SER A 20 6.65 10.91 20.37
C SER A 20 6.51 10.09 21.66
N HIS A 21 7.08 8.86 21.70
CA HIS A 21 7.46 8.24 22.97
C HIS A 21 8.57 7.19 22.94
N GLN A 22 9.16 6.86 21.79
CA GLN A 22 10.37 6.02 21.76
C GLN A 22 11.35 6.47 20.68
N SER A 23 12.51 6.95 21.13
CA SER A 23 13.70 7.12 20.30
C SER A 23 14.17 5.73 19.87
N ARG A 24 14.04 5.38 18.57
CA ARG A 24 15.02 4.47 17.96
C ARG A 24 15.11 4.54 16.43
N ASN A 25 16.37 4.52 16.01
CA ASN A 25 16.97 4.15 14.73
C ASN A 25 16.03 4.02 13.53
N ARG A 26 16.16 4.96 12.59
CA ARG A 26 15.67 4.95 11.21
C ARG A 26 16.16 3.77 10.35
N ASN A 27 16.66 2.69 10.97
CA ASN A 27 17.31 1.57 10.30
C ASN A 27 16.39 0.35 10.30
N LYS A 28 15.32 0.46 9.52
CA LYS A 28 14.77 -0.61 8.69
C LYS A 28 13.61 0.02 7.94
N ARG A 29 13.85 0.37 6.67
CA ARG A 29 12.78 0.16 5.69
C ARG A 29 12.49 -1.33 5.81
N GLU A 30 11.48 -1.68 6.60
CA GLU A 30 10.90 -3.02 6.53
C GLU A 30 10.64 -3.23 5.04
N ALA A 31 11.17 -4.31 4.47
CA ALA A 31 11.04 -4.57 3.06
C ALA A 31 9.54 -4.67 2.78
N PHE A 32 8.96 -3.57 2.32
CA PHE A 32 7.58 -3.53 1.92
C PHE A 32 7.48 -4.49 0.76
N GLN A 33 6.63 -5.50 0.91
CA GLN A 33 6.43 -6.49 -0.11
C GLN A 33 5.82 -5.78 -1.31
N GLU A 34 6.57 -5.44 -2.37
CA GLU A 34 6.05 -4.50 -3.38
C GLU A 34 4.79 -5.01 -4.12
N THR A 35 4.63 -6.35 -4.21
CA THR A 35 3.51 -6.98 -4.93
C THR A 35 3.04 -8.30 -4.32
N SER A 36 1.77 -8.67 -4.57
CA SER A 36 1.23 -10.01 -4.32
C SER A 36 0.30 -10.43 -5.45
N GLN A 37 0.29 -11.73 -5.80
CA GLN A 37 -0.57 -12.28 -6.84
C GLN A 37 -1.44 -13.40 -6.28
N GLY A 38 -2.72 -13.44 -6.68
CA GLY A 38 -3.63 -14.50 -6.28
C GLY A 38 -5.09 -14.05 -6.19
N TYR A 39 -5.85 -14.74 -5.34
CA TYR A 39 -7.24 -14.43 -5.03
C TYR A 39 -7.41 -13.78 -3.65
N GLN A 40 -6.42 -13.95 -2.78
CA GLN A 40 -6.38 -13.38 -1.44
C GLN A 40 -5.03 -12.70 -1.24
N HIS A 41 -5.07 -11.46 -0.75
CA HIS A 41 -3.90 -10.61 -0.57
C HIS A 41 -3.84 -10.17 0.89
N ILE A 42 -2.69 -10.36 1.54
CA ILE A 42 -2.48 -10.03 2.95
C ILE A 42 -1.27 -9.10 3.04
N TRP A 43 -1.47 -7.96 3.70
CA TRP A 43 -0.47 -6.89 3.82
C TRP A 43 -0.33 -6.47 5.28
N ILE A 44 0.91 -6.45 5.78
CA ILE A 44 1.22 -5.99 7.13
C ILE A 44 1.62 -4.51 7.04
N LEU A 45 0.73 -3.63 7.48
CA LEU A 45 0.92 -2.18 7.37
C LEU A 45 1.37 -1.58 8.73
N PRO A 46 2.58 -1.02 8.84
CA PRO A 46 3.03 -0.40 10.07
C PRO A 46 2.32 0.95 10.31
N VAL A 47 1.25 0.92 11.11
CA VAL A 47 0.42 2.12 11.41
C VAL A 47 0.61 2.65 12.84
N THR A 48 1.04 1.80 13.78
CA THR A 48 0.98 2.07 15.23
C THR A 48 2.04 3.05 15.74
N TRP A 49 3.01 3.43 14.93
CA TRP A 49 4.06 4.39 15.31
C TRP A 49 3.72 5.83 14.89
N TRP A 50 2.83 5.98 13.91
CA TRP A 50 2.58 7.23 13.23
C TRP A 50 1.29 7.89 13.76
N TYR A 51 1.25 9.22 13.72
CA TYR A 51 0.04 10.03 13.86
C TYR A 51 -0.81 9.87 12.60
N ASP A 52 -0.15 9.92 11.45
CA ASP A 52 -0.77 9.73 10.15
C ASP A 52 0.09 8.81 9.27
N SER A 53 -0.57 7.92 8.54
CA SER A 53 0.05 7.12 7.50
C SER A 53 -0.95 6.85 6.38
N ALA A 54 -0.46 6.77 5.15
CA ALA A 54 -1.28 6.50 3.98
C ALA A 54 -0.62 5.45 3.09
N TYR A 55 -1.42 4.52 2.58
CA TYR A 55 -0.99 3.45 1.71
C TYR A 55 -1.83 3.46 0.44
N HIS A 56 -1.17 3.40 -0.70
CA HIS A 56 -1.78 3.32 -2.02
C HIS A 56 -1.49 1.96 -2.63
N PHE A 57 -2.57 1.21 -2.85
CA PHE A 57 -2.52 -0.05 -3.58
C PHE A 57 -3.15 0.10 -4.96
N ARG A 58 -2.59 -0.61 -5.93
CA ARG A 58 -3.17 -0.77 -7.26
C ARG A 58 -3.48 -2.23 -7.48
N VAL A 59 -4.69 -2.51 -7.95
CA VAL A 59 -5.11 -3.87 -8.32
C VAL A 59 -5.30 -3.92 -9.83
N ALA A 60 -4.60 -4.84 -10.48
CA ALA A 60 -4.69 -5.06 -11.92
C ALA A 60 -4.61 -6.55 -12.24
N ALA A 61 -5.13 -6.95 -13.39
CA ALA A 61 -4.80 -8.27 -13.91
C ALA A 61 -3.32 -8.30 -14.38
N PRO A 62 -2.71 -9.49 -14.51
CA PRO A 62 -1.33 -9.61 -14.97
C PRO A 62 -1.10 -8.87 -16.29
N ASP A 63 0.06 -8.21 -16.39
CA ASP A 63 0.53 -7.47 -17.57
C ASP A 63 -0.31 -6.28 -18.04
N LEU A 64 -1.40 -5.94 -17.34
CA LEU A 64 -2.30 -4.84 -17.72
C LEU A 64 -1.87 -3.49 -17.16
N ALA A 65 -1.37 -3.45 -15.93
CA ALA A 65 -0.93 -2.22 -15.30
C ALA A 65 -0.01 -2.49 -14.10
N ASP A 66 0.77 -1.48 -13.75
CA ASP A 66 1.65 -1.41 -12.59
C ASP A 66 1.57 -0.01 -11.95
N CYS A 67 2.43 0.28 -10.97
CA CYS A 67 2.48 1.58 -10.30
C CYS A 67 2.97 2.75 -11.17
N SER A 68 3.60 2.47 -12.32
CA SER A 68 4.08 3.49 -13.25
C SER A 68 3.03 3.84 -14.33
N THR A 69 2.00 3.01 -14.47
CA THR A 69 0.93 3.17 -15.46
C THR A 69 0.15 4.48 -15.24
N ASP A 70 -0.10 5.19 -16.33
CA ASP A 70 -0.78 6.50 -16.35
C ASP A 70 -2.14 6.43 -15.61
N PRO A 71 -2.38 7.32 -14.62
CA PRO A 71 -3.64 7.42 -13.89
C PRO A 71 -4.91 7.53 -14.76
N ASN A 72 -4.80 8.02 -16.00
CA ASN A 72 -5.92 8.13 -16.93
C ASN A 72 -6.55 6.78 -17.31
N TYR A 73 -5.85 5.66 -17.11
CA TYR A 73 -6.38 4.31 -17.33
C TYR A 73 -7.07 3.70 -16.10
N ALA A 74 -7.25 4.49 -15.03
CA ALA A 74 -8.01 4.06 -13.85
C ALA A 74 -9.44 3.68 -14.23
N GLY A 75 -9.91 2.53 -13.72
CA GLY A 75 -11.21 1.95 -14.07
C GLY A 75 -11.24 1.21 -15.40
N ILE A 76 -10.16 1.25 -16.19
CA ILE A 76 -10.00 0.49 -17.44
C ILE A 76 -9.04 -0.69 -17.22
N PHE A 77 -7.81 -0.42 -16.78
CA PHE A 77 -6.77 -1.45 -16.60
C PHE A 77 -6.52 -1.81 -15.14
N PHE A 78 -6.84 -0.90 -14.22
CA PHE A 78 -6.59 -1.08 -12.80
C PHE A 78 -7.61 -0.34 -11.95
N THR A 79 -7.65 -0.71 -10.68
CA THR A 79 -8.38 0.01 -9.63
C THR A 79 -7.40 0.38 -8.52
N ASP A 80 -7.42 1.65 -8.12
CA ASP A 80 -6.61 2.13 -7.00
C ASP A 80 -7.41 2.09 -5.69
N TYR A 81 -6.73 1.70 -4.60
CA TYR A 81 -7.24 1.72 -3.24
C TYR A 81 -6.31 2.55 -2.37
N TYR A 82 -6.90 3.48 -1.61
CA TYR A 82 -6.17 4.35 -0.71
C TYR A 82 -6.63 4.10 0.72
N PHE A 83 -5.69 3.76 1.60
CA PHE A 83 -5.93 3.55 3.01
C PHE A 83 -5.24 4.65 3.80
N TYR A 84 -6.03 5.40 4.57
CA TYR A 84 -5.53 6.47 5.43
C TYR A 84 -5.76 6.08 6.88
N PHE A 85 -4.70 6.12 7.67
CA PHE A 85 -4.71 5.81 9.09
C PHE A 85 -4.33 7.07 9.86
N TYR A 86 -5.23 7.51 10.73
CA TYR A 86 -5.02 8.63 11.63
C TYR A 86 -5.15 8.15 13.06
N ARG A 87 -4.25 8.63 13.92
CA ARG A 87 -4.20 8.28 15.33
C ARG A 87 -3.88 9.51 16.16
N HIS A 88 -4.67 9.76 17.19
CA HIS A 88 -4.30 10.73 18.21
C HIS A 88 -3.14 10.21 19.08
N CYS A 89 -2.06 10.97 19.12
CA CYS A 89 -0.96 10.75 20.06
C CYS A 89 -1.38 11.31 21.42
N ASN A 90 -1.35 10.49 22.46
CA ASN A 90 -1.45 10.94 23.85
C ASN A 90 -0.06 10.99 24.47
#